data_AF-A0A397NNJ6-F1
#
_entry.id   AF-A0A397NNJ6-F1
#
_cell.length_a   1.000
_cell.length_b   1.000
_cell.length_c   1.000
_cell.angle_alpha   90.00
_cell.angle_beta   90.00
_cell.angle_gamma   90.00
#
_symmetry.space_group_name_H-M   'P 1'
#
loop_
_entity.id
_entity.type
_entity.pdbx_description
1 polymer ?
#
loop_
_entity_poly.entity_id
_entity_poly.type
_entity_poly.pdbx_seq_one_letter_code
_entity_poly.pdbx_strand_id
1 'polypeptide(L)'
;MCKTTCFAVSILASLLLSGCDKDFASLTFENSLSARRDMSGEIAPRHREALAELFRAQGIDPSMIGMRTKNSQGMIIVLSEPFFGGLEPAQKQVLQKTLQSIIDARGKPVGLTLTLHPQDMHDASDSDKRKAAELPEHYHMKVTLGKAEIAVSFGISDVLDAALQKQTTMSAEGFCAVTAESEAALPFKQLSTRVNDDGSLSYMLQGGYSQPEFPAELPVDVQFDDPALQSLLDQGKISLVSPIDAFAALKQKTPFSITTGSLGEIQHDAGKIDYMSMNYLKVKCADMTTALGRPFTYHMGVSTDQLISFRFF
;
A
#
# COMPACT_ATOMS: atom_id res chain seq x y z
N MET A 1 -0.77 -83.39 3.58
CA MET A 1 0.50 -82.66 3.83
C MET A 1 0.81 -81.93 2.51
N CYS A 2 0.99 -80.61 2.37
CA CYS A 2 1.58 -79.63 3.27
C CYS A 2 1.15 -78.20 2.85
N LYS A 3 0.74 -77.42 3.85
CA LYS A 3 0.87 -75.96 4.06
C LYS A 3 0.48 -74.97 2.94
N THR A 4 -0.67 -74.35 3.18
CA THR A 4 -0.96 -72.92 2.99
C THR A 4 0.03 -72.06 3.79
N THR A 5 0.61 -71.01 3.19
CA THR A 5 0.90 -69.76 3.92
C THR A 5 1.13 -68.58 2.97
N CYS A 6 0.22 -67.61 3.08
CA CYS A 6 0.45 -66.15 3.10
C CYS A 6 1.45 -65.53 2.12
N PHE A 7 0.95 -65.07 0.98
CA PHE A 7 1.54 -63.96 0.21
C PHE A 7 0.43 -62.99 -0.25
N ALA A 8 -0.27 -62.37 0.69
CA ALA A 8 -1.32 -61.40 0.38
C ALA A 8 -1.48 -60.35 1.50
N VAL A 9 -0.40 -59.64 1.85
CA VAL A 9 -0.49 -58.51 2.80
C VAL A 9 0.27 -57.25 2.32
N SER A 10 1.18 -57.33 1.34
CA SER A 10 2.07 -56.19 1.05
C SER A 10 1.57 -55.13 0.07
N ILE A 11 0.34 -55.22 -0.47
CA ILE A 11 -0.18 -54.24 -1.45
C ILE A 11 -1.22 -53.28 -0.84
N LEU A 12 -1.81 -53.59 0.33
CA LEU A 12 -2.78 -52.69 0.97
C LEU A 12 -2.14 -51.56 1.79
N ALA A 13 -0.86 -51.66 2.14
CA ALA A 13 -0.18 -50.64 2.96
C ALA A 13 0.25 -49.40 2.16
N SER A 14 0.45 -49.51 0.84
CA SER A 14 0.88 -48.39 -0.02
C SER A 14 -0.26 -47.49 -0.51
N LEU A 15 -1.52 -47.90 -0.33
CA LEU A 15 -2.71 -47.08 -0.63
C LEU A 15 -3.22 -46.25 0.56
N LEU A 16 -2.66 -46.45 1.77
CA LEU A 16 -3.00 -45.69 2.96
C LEU A 16 -2.04 -44.50 3.23
N LEU A 17 -1.04 -44.30 2.38
CA LEU A 17 -0.03 -43.24 2.50
C LEU A 17 -0.25 -42.04 1.59
N SER A 18 -1.25 -42.05 0.69
CA SER A 18 -1.79 -40.82 0.11
C SER A 18 -2.85 -40.28 1.06
N GLY A 19 -2.43 -39.78 2.22
CA GLY A 19 -3.30 -38.96 3.06
C GLY A 19 -3.72 -37.76 2.22
N CYS A 20 -4.96 -37.77 1.72
CA CYS A 20 -5.52 -36.62 1.02
C CYS A 20 -5.65 -35.50 2.04
N ASP A 21 -4.78 -34.50 1.95
CA ASP A 21 -4.95 -33.25 2.69
C ASP A 21 -6.35 -32.70 2.41
N LYS A 22 -7.04 -32.26 3.46
CA LYS A 22 -8.38 -31.72 3.35
C LYS A 22 -8.30 -30.21 3.21
N ASP A 23 -8.71 -29.71 2.04
CA ASP A 23 -8.93 -28.27 1.85
C ASP A 23 -10.00 -27.79 2.85
N PHE A 24 -9.70 -26.74 3.62
CA PHE A 24 -10.64 -26.15 4.56
C PHE A 24 -10.93 -24.69 4.29
N ALA A 25 -10.07 -23.99 3.53
CA ALA A 25 -10.31 -22.60 3.15
C ALA A 25 -9.66 -22.22 1.81
N SER A 26 -10.20 -21.17 1.18
CA SER A 26 -9.57 -20.47 0.07
C SER A 26 -9.46 -18.98 0.36
N LEU A 27 -8.28 -18.41 0.12
CA LEU A 27 -7.95 -17.00 0.29
C LEU A 27 -7.75 -16.36 -1.08
N THR A 28 -8.37 -15.21 -1.33
CA THR A 28 -8.20 -14.46 -2.58
C THR A 28 -7.49 -13.14 -2.29
N PHE A 29 -6.45 -12.84 -3.06
CA PHE A 29 -5.62 -11.64 -2.93
C PHE A 29 -5.79 -10.70 -4.13
N GLU A 30 -5.54 -9.40 -3.92
CA GLU A 30 -5.56 -8.40 -4.99
C GLU A 30 -4.45 -8.65 -6.03
N ASN A 31 -3.25 -9.02 -5.59
CA ASN A 31 -2.11 -9.30 -6.45
C ASN A 31 -1.71 -10.78 -6.40
N SER A 32 -0.93 -11.20 -7.41
CA SER A 32 -0.35 -12.54 -7.45
C SER A 32 0.66 -12.73 -6.32
N LEU A 33 0.59 -13.87 -5.63
CA LEU A 33 1.56 -14.27 -4.60
C LEU A 33 2.59 -15.29 -5.11
N SER A 34 2.66 -15.57 -6.40
CA SER A 34 3.50 -16.63 -6.96
C SER A 34 4.98 -16.25 -7.08
N ALA A 35 5.89 -17.23 -6.88
CA ALA A 35 7.34 -17.03 -6.91
C ALA A 35 7.87 -16.59 -8.29
N ARG A 36 7.20 -17.04 -9.36
CA ARG A 36 7.48 -16.72 -10.76
C ARG A 36 6.17 -16.80 -11.55
N ARG A 37 6.15 -16.21 -12.75
CA ARG A 37 5.12 -16.48 -13.78
C ARG A 37 5.26 -17.88 -14.41
N ASP A 38 6.13 -18.74 -13.86
CA ASP A 38 6.12 -20.14 -14.26
C ASP A 38 4.93 -20.82 -13.58
N MET A 39 4.25 -21.69 -14.31
CA MET A 39 3.02 -22.34 -13.85
C MET A 39 3.27 -23.39 -12.74
N SER A 40 4.35 -23.26 -11.97
CA SER A 40 4.73 -24.14 -10.87
C SER A 40 3.69 -24.18 -9.76
N GLY A 41 2.87 -23.14 -9.66
CA GLY A 41 1.85 -23.00 -8.63
C GLY A 41 2.44 -22.74 -7.23
N GLU A 42 3.74 -22.44 -7.15
CA GLU A 42 4.43 -22.15 -5.90
C GLU A 42 4.18 -20.72 -5.43
N ILE A 43 3.96 -20.58 -4.12
CA ILE A 43 3.84 -19.29 -3.44
C ILE A 43 5.25 -18.74 -3.22
N ALA A 44 5.48 -17.47 -3.54
CA ALA A 44 6.77 -16.81 -3.32
C ALA A 44 7.18 -16.92 -1.85
N PRO A 45 8.44 -17.21 -1.53
CA PRO A 45 8.89 -17.42 -0.15
C PRO A 45 8.49 -16.29 0.80
N ARG A 46 8.59 -15.02 0.35
CA ARG A 46 8.20 -13.86 1.17
C ARG A 46 6.70 -13.85 1.52
N HIS A 47 5.82 -14.22 0.59
CA HIS A 47 4.38 -14.31 0.85
C HIS A 47 4.03 -15.51 1.72
N ARG A 48 4.74 -16.63 1.54
CA ARG A 48 4.60 -17.80 2.42
C ARG A 48 4.97 -17.47 3.85
N GLU A 49 6.05 -16.71 4.05
CA GLU A 49 6.47 -16.25 5.38
C GLU A 49 5.45 -15.29 5.99
N ALA A 50 4.91 -14.35 5.22
CA ALA A 50 3.86 -13.44 5.71
C ALA A 50 2.60 -14.19 6.17
N LEU A 51 2.17 -15.24 5.44
CA LEU A 51 1.07 -16.11 5.86
C LEU A 51 1.44 -16.94 7.11
N ALA A 52 2.67 -17.45 7.18
CA ALA A 52 3.14 -18.17 8.35
C ALA A 52 3.16 -17.29 9.61
N GLU A 53 3.60 -16.03 9.50
CA GLU A 53 3.55 -15.06 10.59
C GLU A 53 2.12 -14.79 11.05
N LEU A 54 1.19 -14.61 10.10
CA LEU A 54 -0.23 -14.46 10.41
C LEU A 54 -0.76 -15.64 11.24
N PHE A 55 -0.43 -16.88 10.87
CA PHE A 55 -0.84 -18.07 11.60
C PHE A 55 -0.18 -18.14 12.99
N ARG A 56 1.13 -17.90 13.08
CA ARG A 56 1.88 -17.89 14.35
C ARG A 56 1.32 -16.88 15.33
N ALA A 57 0.96 -15.68 14.86
CA ALA A 57 0.33 -14.64 15.68
C ALA A 57 -1.02 -15.07 16.27
N GLN A 58 -1.68 -16.09 15.72
CA GLN A 58 -2.93 -16.67 16.24
C GLN A 58 -2.70 -17.96 17.04
N GLY A 59 -1.44 -18.29 17.36
CA GLY A 59 -1.10 -19.54 18.06
C GLY A 59 -1.30 -20.79 17.19
N ILE A 60 -1.25 -20.64 15.86
CA ILE A 60 -1.37 -21.74 14.91
C ILE A 60 0.03 -22.07 14.36
N ASP A 61 0.45 -23.34 14.46
CA ASP A 61 1.68 -23.80 13.82
C ASP A 61 1.50 -23.84 12.28
N PRO A 62 2.26 -23.04 11.50
CA PRO A 62 2.17 -23.02 10.05
C PRO A 62 2.47 -24.37 9.39
N SER A 63 3.21 -25.26 10.05
CA SER A 63 3.53 -26.59 9.52
C SER A 63 2.29 -27.49 9.40
N MET A 64 1.22 -27.19 10.15
CA MET A 64 -0.05 -27.89 10.09
C MET A 64 -0.96 -27.41 8.96
N ILE A 65 -0.57 -26.37 8.22
CA ILE A 65 -1.35 -25.79 7.12
C ILE A 65 -0.58 -25.98 5.80
N GLY A 66 -1.08 -26.88 4.96
CA GLY A 66 -0.68 -26.97 3.57
C GLY A 66 -1.18 -25.75 2.80
N MET A 67 -0.29 -25.06 2.09
CA MET A 67 -0.62 -23.90 1.26
C MET A 67 -0.22 -24.14 -0.19
N ARG A 68 -1.15 -23.90 -1.11
CA ARG A 68 -0.90 -23.99 -2.56
C ARG A 68 -1.70 -22.97 -3.33
N THR A 69 -1.23 -22.55 -4.49
CA THR A 69 -2.05 -21.75 -5.39
C THR A 69 -3.11 -22.64 -6.06
N LYS A 70 -4.27 -22.06 -6.38
CA LYS A 70 -5.37 -22.73 -7.09
C LYS A 70 -5.44 -22.36 -8.57
N ASN A 71 -5.01 -21.15 -8.92
CA ASN A 71 -5.13 -20.60 -10.27
C ASN A 71 -3.76 -20.21 -10.84
N SER A 72 -3.66 -20.18 -12.18
CA SER A 72 -2.44 -19.82 -12.89
C SER A 72 -2.00 -18.37 -12.64
N GLN A 73 -2.91 -17.50 -12.20
CA GLN A 73 -2.61 -16.13 -11.81
C GLN A 73 -2.00 -16.02 -10.40
N GLY A 74 -2.01 -17.08 -9.59
CA GLY A 74 -1.41 -17.08 -8.25
C GLY A 74 -2.12 -16.17 -7.23
N MET A 75 -3.37 -15.78 -7.49
CA MET A 75 -4.15 -14.88 -6.63
C MET A 75 -5.02 -15.63 -5.61
N ILE A 76 -5.25 -16.93 -5.85
CA ILE A 76 -6.06 -17.76 -4.95
C ILE A 76 -5.16 -18.79 -4.27
N ILE A 77 -5.06 -18.71 -2.95
CA ILE A 77 -4.37 -19.70 -2.11
C ILE A 77 -5.40 -20.62 -1.47
N VAL A 78 -5.17 -21.92 -1.54
CA VAL A 78 -5.96 -22.91 -0.82
C VAL A 78 -5.18 -23.35 0.41
N LEU A 79 -5.88 -23.33 1.54
CA LEU A 79 -5.39 -23.85 2.81
C LEU A 79 -5.96 -25.25 3.02
N SER A 80 -5.08 -26.16 3.39
CA SER A 80 -5.38 -27.57 3.62
C SER A 80 -4.77 -28.03 4.93
N GLU A 81 -5.39 -29.02 5.55
CA GLU A 81 -4.92 -29.64 6.80
C GLU A 81 -4.67 -31.14 6.57
N PRO A 82 -3.72 -31.75 7.29
CA PRO A 82 -3.51 -33.18 7.19
C PRO A 82 -4.76 -33.96 7.63
N PHE A 83 -4.86 -35.21 7.18
CA PHE A 83 -6.01 -36.06 7.51
C PHE A 83 -6.06 -36.44 9.00
N PHE A 84 -4.89 -36.52 9.66
CA PHE A 84 -4.75 -36.79 11.09
C PHE A 84 -3.95 -35.67 11.74
N GLY A 85 -4.51 -35.04 12.78
CA GLY A 85 -4.03 -33.74 13.24
C GLY A 85 -4.47 -32.65 12.28
N GLY A 86 -4.68 -31.44 12.77
CA GLY A 86 -5.26 -30.36 11.97
C GLY A 86 -5.70 -29.22 12.87
N LEU A 87 -6.35 -28.21 12.30
CA LEU A 87 -6.78 -27.08 13.10
C LEU A 87 -8.03 -27.44 13.91
N GLU A 88 -7.97 -27.15 15.20
CA GLU A 88 -9.16 -27.25 16.06
C GLU A 88 -10.24 -26.27 15.60
N PRO A 89 -11.53 -26.55 15.85
CA PRO A 89 -12.62 -25.63 15.50
C PRO A 89 -12.42 -24.22 16.04
N ALA A 90 -11.86 -24.09 17.25
CA ALA A 90 -11.53 -22.80 17.85
C ALA A 90 -10.45 -22.04 17.06
N GLN A 91 -9.38 -22.73 16.61
CA GLN A 91 -8.33 -22.15 15.78
C GLN A 91 -8.88 -21.69 14.42
N LYS A 92 -9.76 -22.48 13.79
CA LYS A 92 -10.44 -22.08 12.54
C LYS A 92 -11.30 -20.85 12.74
N GLN A 93 -12.03 -20.76 13.86
CA GLN A 93 -12.84 -19.59 14.17
C GLN A 93 -11.99 -18.33 14.43
N VAL A 94 -10.86 -18.47 15.15
CA VAL A 94 -9.91 -17.37 15.36
C VAL A 94 -9.33 -16.92 14.02
N LEU A 95 -8.86 -17.85 13.19
CA LEU A 95 -8.34 -17.54 11.86
C LEU A 95 -9.39 -16.82 10.99
N GLN A 96 -10.64 -17.31 10.99
CA GLN A 96 -11.73 -16.66 10.26
C GLN A 96 -11.96 -15.22 10.72
N LYS A 97 -12.00 -14.97 12.03
CA LYS A 97 -12.15 -13.60 12.58
C LYS A 97 -10.97 -12.71 12.20
N THR A 98 -9.75 -13.23 12.22
CA THR A 98 -8.54 -12.49 11.86
C THR A 98 -8.49 -12.16 10.37
N LEU A 99 -8.87 -13.09 9.50
CA LEU A 99 -9.00 -12.83 8.06
C LEU A 99 -10.10 -11.80 7.77
N GLN A 100 -11.22 -11.86 8.48
CA GLN A 100 -12.30 -10.87 8.36
C GLN A 100 -11.83 -9.49 8.82
N SER A 101 -11.10 -9.39 9.92
CA SER A 101 -10.61 -8.10 10.42
C SER A 101 -9.61 -7.44 9.46
N ILE A 102 -8.81 -8.22 8.72
CA ILE A 102 -7.97 -7.71 7.61
C ILE A 102 -8.83 -7.05 6.54
N ILE A 103 -9.88 -7.74 6.09
CA ILE A 103 -10.78 -7.23 5.05
C ILE A 103 -11.54 -6.00 5.54
N ASP A 104 -12.06 -6.03 6.77
CA ASP A 104 -12.83 -4.92 7.34
C ASP A 104 -11.97 -3.68 7.61
N ALA A 105 -10.67 -3.85 7.84
CA ALA A 105 -9.76 -2.73 8.07
C ALA A 105 -9.31 -2.07 6.76
N ARG A 106 -9.44 -2.76 5.63
CA ARG A 106 -9.10 -2.25 4.30
C ARG A 106 -10.06 -1.13 3.89
N GLY A 107 -9.51 -0.02 3.40
CA GLY A 107 -10.31 1.12 2.92
C GLY A 107 -11.04 1.88 4.04
N LYS A 108 -10.74 1.61 5.31
CA LYS A 108 -11.18 2.50 6.40
C LYS A 108 -10.51 3.86 6.23
N PRO A 109 -11.28 4.96 6.22
CA PRO A 109 -10.69 6.28 6.18
C PRO A 109 -9.85 6.53 7.42
N VAL A 110 -8.72 7.21 7.24
CA VAL A 110 -7.89 7.73 8.32
C VAL A 110 -8.29 9.17 8.59
N GLY A 111 -8.38 9.53 9.87
CA GLY A 111 -8.64 10.91 10.27
C GLY A 111 -7.38 11.76 10.07
N LEU A 112 -7.56 12.95 9.51
CA LEU A 112 -6.52 13.94 9.30
C LEU A 112 -7.06 15.31 9.71
N THR A 113 -6.28 16.03 10.50
CA THR A 113 -6.51 17.40 10.89
C THR A 113 -5.47 18.29 10.24
N LEU A 114 -5.93 19.32 9.54
CA LEU A 114 -5.10 20.43 9.08
C LEU A 114 -5.38 21.65 9.96
N THR A 115 -4.35 22.19 10.60
CA THR A 115 -4.44 23.43 11.38
C THR A 115 -3.75 24.55 10.63
N LEU A 116 -4.51 25.58 10.23
CA LEU A 116 -4.00 26.69 9.44
C LEU A 116 -3.36 27.74 10.33
N HIS A 117 -2.28 28.35 9.85
CA HIS A 117 -1.56 29.41 10.56
C HIS A 117 -1.45 30.71 9.72
N PRO A 118 -2.57 31.44 9.51
CA PRO A 118 -2.58 32.69 8.74
C PRO A 118 -1.59 33.76 9.25
N GLN A 119 -1.33 33.78 10.56
CA GLN A 119 -0.41 34.71 11.19
C GLN A 119 1.05 34.51 10.75
N ASP A 120 1.40 33.29 10.36
CA ASP A 120 2.76 32.89 9.99
C ASP A 120 3.03 33.00 8.48
N MET A 121 2.06 33.56 7.73
CA MET A 121 2.25 33.86 6.31
C MET A 121 3.35 34.92 6.14
N HIS A 122 4.47 34.52 5.55
CA HIS A 122 5.54 35.41 5.10
C HIS A 122 5.26 35.94 3.70
N ASP A 123 5.71 37.17 3.41
CA ASP A 123 5.59 37.81 2.09
C ASP A 123 4.18 37.98 1.51
N ALA A 124 3.13 37.66 2.29
CA ALA A 124 1.74 37.87 1.95
C ALA A 124 1.27 39.30 2.25
N SER A 125 0.37 39.84 1.42
CA SER A 125 -0.22 41.16 1.67
C SER A 125 -1.14 41.16 2.90
N ASP A 126 -1.35 42.32 3.53
CA ASP A 126 -2.33 42.46 4.64
C ASP A 126 -3.77 42.10 4.22
N SER A 127 -4.07 42.18 2.92
CA SER A 127 -5.33 41.69 2.38
C SER A 127 -5.40 40.17 2.45
N ASP A 128 -4.34 39.48 2.00
CA ASP A 128 -4.31 38.01 1.96
C ASP A 128 -4.31 37.41 3.37
N LYS A 129 -3.56 38.02 4.30
CA LYS A 129 -3.56 37.60 5.72
C LYS A 129 -4.94 37.69 6.36
N ARG A 130 -5.69 38.76 6.07
CA ARG A 130 -7.06 38.93 6.56
C ARG A 130 -8.01 37.89 5.96
N LYS A 131 -7.91 37.64 4.65
CA LYS A 131 -8.71 36.59 3.98
C LYS A 131 -8.39 35.19 4.53
N ALA A 132 -7.11 34.89 4.77
CA ALA A 132 -6.71 33.63 5.36
C ALA A 132 -7.24 33.47 6.79
N ALA A 133 -7.31 34.56 7.57
CA ALA A 133 -7.90 34.56 8.92
C ALA A 133 -9.43 34.37 8.95
N GLU A 134 -10.12 34.54 7.82
CA GLU A 134 -11.57 34.24 7.70
C GLU A 134 -11.83 32.74 7.46
N LEU A 135 -10.81 31.95 7.13
CA LEU A 135 -10.93 30.51 6.96
C LEU A 135 -11.08 29.83 8.34
N PRO A 136 -11.77 28.68 8.41
CA PRO A 136 -11.72 27.79 9.56
C PRO A 136 -10.28 27.47 9.95
N GLU A 137 -9.93 27.63 11.23
CA GLU A 137 -8.60 27.30 11.74
C GLU A 137 -8.28 25.81 11.59
N HIS A 138 -9.29 24.95 11.79
CA HIS A 138 -9.14 23.50 11.73
C HIS A 138 -10.00 22.88 10.62
N TYR A 139 -9.38 22.03 9.80
CA TYR A 139 -10.06 21.16 8.85
C TYR A 139 -9.86 19.71 9.27
N HIS A 140 -10.89 19.11 9.85
CA HIS A 140 -10.93 17.68 10.12
C HIS A 140 -11.53 16.95 8.92
N MET A 141 -10.79 16.00 8.36
CA MET A 141 -11.23 15.22 7.21
C MET A 141 -10.93 13.74 7.40
N LYS A 142 -11.71 12.93 6.67
CA LYS A 142 -11.49 11.51 6.50
C LYS A 142 -10.86 11.28 5.15
N VAL A 143 -9.70 10.64 5.15
CA VAL A 143 -8.92 10.36 3.95
C VAL A 143 -8.89 8.85 3.74
N THR A 144 -9.35 8.39 2.58
CA THR A 144 -9.15 7.01 2.15
C THR A 144 -7.82 6.93 1.42
N LEU A 145 -6.93 6.05 1.87
CA LEU A 145 -5.68 5.80 1.14
C LEU A 145 -5.95 4.81 0.01
N GLY A 146 -5.52 5.19 -1.19
CA GLY A 146 -5.66 4.41 -2.40
C GLY A 146 -4.44 3.54 -2.68
N LYS A 147 -4.19 3.29 -3.96
CA LYS A 147 -3.07 2.44 -4.38
C LYS A 147 -1.74 3.18 -4.24
N ALA A 148 -0.71 2.39 -3.92
CA ALA A 148 0.64 2.87 -4.05
C ALA A 148 1.07 2.82 -5.53
N GLU A 149 1.72 3.88 -5.95
CA GLU A 149 2.11 4.18 -7.32
C GLU A 149 3.56 4.66 -7.33
N ILE A 150 4.22 4.42 -8.46
CA ILE A 150 5.56 4.95 -8.70
C ILE A 150 5.37 6.30 -9.37
N ALA A 151 5.85 7.30 -8.67
CA ALA A 151 5.82 8.70 -9.04
C ALA A 151 7.17 9.12 -9.58
N VAL A 152 7.18 10.04 -10.53
CA VAL A 152 8.40 10.75 -10.95
C VAL A 152 8.13 12.23 -10.78
N SER A 153 9.02 12.95 -10.11
CA SER A 153 8.92 14.41 -10.00
C SER A 153 9.29 15.04 -11.34
N PHE A 154 8.27 15.27 -12.17
CA PHE A 154 8.41 15.77 -13.53
C PHE A 154 7.25 16.73 -13.85
N GLY A 155 7.58 17.96 -14.23
CA GLY A 155 6.64 19.04 -14.50
C GLY A 155 6.48 19.39 -15.98
N ILE A 156 5.53 20.27 -16.27
CA ILE A 156 5.26 20.77 -17.65
C ILE A 156 6.47 21.56 -18.20
N SER A 157 7.21 22.27 -17.35
CA SER A 157 8.45 22.95 -17.73
C SER A 157 9.48 21.96 -18.27
N ASP A 158 9.62 20.82 -17.60
CA ASP A 158 10.60 19.80 -17.96
C ASP A 158 10.24 19.15 -19.31
N VAL A 159 8.94 18.96 -19.59
CA VAL A 159 8.47 18.52 -20.93
C VAL A 159 8.88 19.52 -22.01
N LEU A 160 8.66 20.81 -21.75
CA LEU A 160 8.94 21.88 -22.71
C LEU A 160 10.44 21.97 -22.98
N ASP A 161 11.25 21.93 -21.92
CA ASP A 161 12.71 21.97 -22.02
C ASP A 161 13.26 20.74 -22.77
N ALA A 162 12.74 19.54 -22.48
CA ALA A 162 13.12 18.33 -23.20
C ALA A 162 12.75 18.40 -24.69
N ALA A 163 11.56 18.91 -25.01
CA ALA A 163 11.12 19.11 -26.39
C ALA A 163 12.01 20.12 -27.14
N LEU A 164 12.39 21.23 -26.48
CA LEU A 164 13.30 22.23 -27.03
C LEU A 164 14.72 21.68 -27.25
N GLN A 165 15.20 20.86 -26.32
CA GLN A 165 16.53 20.24 -26.38
C GLN A 165 16.57 18.98 -27.25
N LYS A 166 15.43 18.55 -27.82
CA LYS A 166 15.27 17.28 -28.56
C LYS A 166 15.75 16.06 -27.76
N GLN A 167 15.64 16.11 -26.44
CA GLN A 167 15.93 14.98 -25.56
C GLN A 167 14.69 14.11 -25.44
N THR A 168 14.83 12.82 -25.69
CA THR A 168 13.73 11.85 -25.52
C THR A 168 13.72 11.22 -24.15
N THR A 169 14.91 11.04 -23.55
CA THR A 169 15.09 10.42 -22.24
C THR A 169 15.60 11.44 -21.24
N MET A 170 15.00 11.44 -20.07
CA MET A 170 15.27 12.36 -18.97
C MET A 170 15.52 11.55 -17.71
N SER A 171 16.17 12.18 -16.73
CA SER A 171 16.35 11.60 -15.41
C SER A 171 15.72 12.53 -14.38
N ALA A 172 14.90 11.97 -13.50
CA ALA A 172 14.22 12.70 -12.46
C ALA A 172 14.05 11.82 -11.22
N GLU A 173 13.89 12.46 -10.07
CA GLU A 173 13.73 11.76 -8.81
C GLU A 173 12.40 10.98 -8.79
N GLY A 174 12.50 9.69 -8.50
CA GLY A 174 11.38 8.80 -8.33
C GLY A 174 10.91 8.70 -6.89
N PHE A 175 9.62 8.50 -6.68
CA PHE A 175 9.04 8.31 -5.35
C PHE A 175 8.07 7.13 -5.33
N CYS A 176 8.01 6.45 -4.20
CA CYS A 176 6.90 5.57 -3.88
C CYS A 176 5.82 6.42 -3.20
N ALA A 177 4.62 6.46 -3.76
CA ALA A 177 3.57 7.33 -3.26
C ALA A 177 2.21 6.65 -3.22
N VAL A 178 1.38 7.02 -2.26
CA VAL A 178 0.04 6.52 -2.05
C VAL A 178 -0.94 7.65 -2.26
N THR A 179 -1.91 7.41 -3.15
CA THR A 179 -2.98 8.36 -3.40
C THR A 179 -3.86 8.52 -2.16
N ALA A 180 -4.35 9.73 -1.93
CA ALA A 180 -5.18 10.07 -0.79
C ALA A 180 -6.47 10.72 -1.29
N GLU A 181 -7.62 10.16 -0.93
CA GLU A 181 -8.93 10.67 -1.33
C GLU A 181 -9.73 11.15 -0.11
N SER A 182 -10.01 12.45 -0.06
CA SER A 182 -10.88 13.06 0.95
C SER A 182 -12.35 12.99 0.54
N GLU A 183 -13.23 12.73 1.51
CA GLU A 183 -14.68 12.81 1.33
C GLU A 183 -15.14 14.26 1.04
N ALA A 184 -14.47 15.24 1.67
CA ALA A 184 -14.75 16.67 1.56
C ALA A 184 -13.77 17.35 0.59
N ALA A 185 -14.29 18.23 -0.26
CA ALA A 185 -13.47 19.10 -1.10
C ALA A 185 -12.88 20.22 -0.23
N LEU A 186 -11.56 20.36 -0.26
CA LEU A 186 -10.88 21.48 0.38
C LEU A 186 -10.84 22.70 -0.54
N PRO A 187 -10.83 23.93 0.03
CA PRO A 187 -10.67 25.15 -0.75
C PRO A 187 -9.23 25.34 -1.29
N PHE A 188 -8.35 24.36 -1.08
CA PHE A 188 -6.94 24.38 -1.48
C PHE A 188 -6.73 23.46 -2.68
N LYS A 189 -5.83 23.85 -3.58
CA LYS A 189 -5.52 23.07 -4.79
C LYS A 189 -4.27 22.22 -4.63
N GLN A 190 -3.33 22.68 -3.82
CA GLN A 190 -2.05 22.03 -3.66
C GLN A 190 -1.53 22.23 -2.24
N LEU A 191 -0.90 21.18 -1.74
CA LEU A 191 -0.01 21.22 -0.59
C LEU A 191 1.41 21.12 -1.12
N SER A 192 2.26 22.04 -0.68
CA SER A 192 3.69 22.07 -0.96
C SER A 192 4.45 21.84 0.33
N THR A 193 5.67 21.33 0.19
CA THR A 193 6.51 20.94 1.32
C THR A 193 7.82 21.67 1.22
N ARG A 194 8.23 22.30 2.32
CA ARG A 194 9.53 22.96 2.47
C ARG A 194 10.37 22.18 3.46
N VAL A 195 11.64 21.99 3.13
CA VAL A 195 12.62 21.44 4.06
C VAL A 195 13.25 22.61 4.81
N ASN A 196 13.14 22.59 6.13
CA ASN A 196 13.74 23.60 7.00
C ASN A 196 15.25 23.34 7.19
N ASP A 197 15.97 24.33 7.72
CA ASP A 197 17.42 24.25 7.95
C ASP A 197 17.82 23.10 8.90
N ASP A 198 16.92 22.68 9.79
CA ASP A 198 17.09 21.55 10.71
C ASP A 198 16.71 20.19 10.09
N GLY A 199 16.29 20.18 8.82
CA GLY A 199 15.85 19.00 8.09
C GLY A 199 14.39 18.60 8.35
N SER A 200 13.65 19.32 9.20
CA SER A 200 12.22 19.11 9.39
C SER A 200 11.43 19.56 8.15
N LEU A 201 10.21 19.02 8.00
CA LEU A 201 9.32 19.36 6.90
C LEU A 201 8.24 20.33 7.40
N SER A 202 8.09 21.45 6.71
CA SER A 202 6.94 22.35 6.86
C SER A 202 6.01 22.22 5.67
N TYR A 203 4.70 22.26 5.94
CA TYR A 203 3.67 22.13 4.93
C TYR A 203 2.99 23.48 4.68
N MET A 204 2.70 23.74 3.41
CA MET A 204 2.12 25.00 2.94
C MET A 204 0.98 24.70 1.97
N LEU A 205 -0.21 25.25 2.23
CA LEU A 205 -1.35 25.15 1.32
C LEU A 205 -1.35 26.32 0.33
N GLN A 206 -1.75 26.02 -0.91
CA GLN A 206 -1.85 27.00 -2.00
C GLN A 206 -3.25 26.95 -2.63
N GLY A 207 -3.80 28.13 -2.94
CA GLY A 207 -5.02 28.29 -3.72
C GLY A 207 -4.71 28.29 -5.22
N GLY A 208 -5.55 27.66 -6.05
CA GLY A 208 -5.34 27.63 -7.50
C GLY A 208 -6.37 28.42 -8.30
N TYR A 209 -5.96 28.72 -9.53
CA TYR A 209 -6.47 29.64 -10.57
C TYR A 209 -7.99 29.88 -10.74
N SER A 210 -8.87 29.11 -10.09
CA SER A 210 -10.32 29.37 -10.04
C SER A 210 -10.74 30.33 -8.92
N GLN A 211 -9.89 30.53 -7.91
CA GLN A 211 -10.00 31.65 -6.97
C GLN A 211 -8.67 32.42 -7.01
N PRO A 212 -8.58 33.54 -7.76
CA PRO A 212 -7.38 34.38 -7.84
C PRO A 212 -6.89 34.96 -6.50
N GLU A 213 -7.58 34.65 -5.40
CA GLU A 213 -7.52 35.36 -4.13
C GLU A 213 -6.59 34.73 -3.10
N PHE A 214 -5.98 33.57 -3.39
CA PHE A 214 -4.98 32.93 -2.51
C PHE A 214 -3.69 32.53 -3.26
N PRO A 215 -2.94 33.50 -3.81
CA PRO A 215 -1.65 33.23 -4.42
C PRO A 215 -0.52 33.01 -3.38
N ALA A 216 -0.75 33.31 -2.10
CA ALA A 216 0.24 33.19 -1.04
C ALA A 216 0.20 31.81 -0.37
N GLU A 217 1.37 31.29 -0.02
CA GLU A 217 1.52 30.06 0.76
C GLU A 217 0.98 30.25 2.19
N LEU A 218 0.04 29.41 2.58
CA LEU A 218 -0.55 29.38 3.91
C LEU A 218 0.06 28.23 4.73
N PRO A 219 0.84 28.51 5.79
CA PRO A 219 1.40 27.47 6.64
C PRO A 219 0.32 26.62 7.29
N VAL A 220 0.58 25.32 7.37
CA VAL A 220 -0.35 24.33 7.92
C VAL A 220 0.37 23.26 8.72
N ASP A 221 -0.18 22.91 9.87
CA ASP A 221 0.20 21.71 10.60
C ASP A 221 -0.68 20.54 10.18
N VAL A 222 -0.05 19.37 10.05
CA VAL A 222 -0.70 18.13 9.61
C VAL A 222 -0.66 17.14 10.76
N GLN A 223 -1.84 16.66 11.18
CA GLN A 223 -1.96 15.67 12.23
C GLN A 223 -2.88 14.52 11.81
N PHE A 224 -2.38 13.29 11.84
CA PHE A 224 -3.19 12.09 11.73
C PHE A 224 -3.80 11.71 13.09
N ASP A 225 -5.07 11.29 13.07
CA ASP A 225 -5.76 10.77 14.25
C ASP A 225 -5.20 9.40 14.68
N ASP A 226 -4.57 8.67 13.75
CA ASP A 226 -3.89 7.40 14.00
C ASP A 226 -2.47 7.65 14.53
N PRO A 227 -2.14 7.24 15.77
CA PRO A 227 -0.83 7.48 16.37
C PRO A 227 0.34 6.81 15.64
N ALA A 228 0.10 5.66 14.99
CA ALA A 228 1.14 4.98 14.23
C ALA A 228 1.46 5.74 12.95
N LEU A 229 0.43 6.23 12.24
CA LEU A 229 0.63 7.10 11.08
C LEU A 229 1.29 8.42 11.46
N GLN A 230 0.86 9.06 12.54
CA GLN A 230 1.48 10.28 13.03
C GLN A 230 2.97 10.05 13.33
N SER A 231 3.30 8.94 14.00
CA SER A 231 4.69 8.62 14.30
C SER A 231 5.54 8.39 13.05
N LEU A 232 4.98 7.84 11.97
CA LEU A 232 5.68 7.71 10.69
C LEU A 232 5.94 9.09 10.05
N LEU A 233 4.99 10.02 10.17
CA LEU A 233 5.13 11.40 9.69
C LEU A 233 6.21 12.14 10.47
N ASP A 234 6.16 12.09 11.81
CA ASP A 234 7.11 12.75 12.72
C ASP A 234 8.55 12.23 12.54
N GLN A 235 8.69 10.94 12.22
CA GLN A 235 9.98 10.31 11.93
C GLN A 235 10.49 10.56 10.50
N GLY A 236 9.74 11.29 9.67
CA GLY A 236 10.07 11.53 8.26
C GLY A 236 10.06 10.25 7.40
N LYS A 237 9.42 9.17 7.86
CA LYS A 237 9.26 7.92 7.10
C LYS A 237 8.16 8.03 6.04
N ILE A 238 7.23 8.94 6.24
CA ILE A 238 6.26 9.37 5.25
C ILE A 238 6.25 10.89 5.17
N SER A 239 5.78 11.44 4.07
CA SER A 239 5.58 12.89 3.92
C SER A 239 4.38 13.17 3.04
N LEU A 240 3.73 14.31 3.25
CA LEU A 240 2.71 14.78 2.31
C LEU A 240 3.42 15.55 1.19
N VAL A 241 3.03 15.29 -0.05
CA VAL A 241 3.54 15.96 -1.25
C VAL A 241 2.38 16.37 -2.12
N SER A 242 2.61 17.30 -3.05
CA SER A 242 1.61 17.66 -4.05
C SER A 242 1.16 16.41 -4.85
N PRO A 243 -0.07 16.38 -5.37
CA PRO A 243 -0.53 15.30 -6.22
C PRO A 243 0.43 15.11 -7.40
N ILE A 244 0.88 13.87 -7.56
CA ILE A 244 2.00 13.54 -8.44
C ILE A 244 1.59 13.58 -9.91
N ASP A 245 0.35 13.19 -10.22
CA ASP A 245 -0.19 13.31 -11.56
C ASP A 245 -0.91 14.66 -11.67
N ALA A 246 -0.28 15.62 -12.34
CA ALA A 246 -0.84 16.95 -12.58
C ALA A 246 -2.19 16.93 -13.33
N PHE A 247 -2.45 15.91 -14.16
CA PHE A 247 -3.73 15.75 -14.86
C PHE A 247 -4.79 15.13 -13.95
N ALA A 248 -4.41 14.20 -13.07
CA ALA A 248 -5.31 13.67 -12.04
C ALA A 248 -5.59 14.71 -10.94
N ALA A 249 -4.62 15.56 -10.61
CA ALA A 249 -4.72 16.65 -9.64
C ALA A 249 -5.90 17.60 -9.93
N LEU A 250 -6.22 17.81 -11.22
CA LEU A 250 -7.37 18.62 -11.64
C LEU A 250 -8.72 18.02 -11.21
N LYS A 251 -8.77 16.71 -10.93
CA LYS A 251 -9.98 15.97 -10.52
C LYS A 251 -9.95 15.56 -9.05
N GLN A 252 -8.80 15.61 -8.39
CA GLN A 252 -8.66 15.17 -7.01
C GLN A 252 -9.28 16.19 -6.04
N LYS A 253 -10.00 15.66 -5.04
CA LYS A 253 -10.57 16.44 -3.94
C LYS A 253 -9.56 16.75 -2.84
N THR A 254 -8.42 16.07 -2.87
CA THR A 254 -7.34 16.18 -1.90
C THR A 254 -6.16 16.91 -2.53
N PRO A 255 -5.56 17.90 -1.86
CA PRO A 255 -4.45 18.68 -2.40
C PRO A 255 -3.09 18.00 -2.20
N PHE A 256 -3.05 16.72 -1.83
CA PHE A 256 -1.81 15.99 -1.55
C PHE A 256 -1.89 14.50 -1.86
N SER A 257 -0.71 13.88 -1.96
CA SER A 257 -0.46 12.43 -1.89
C SER A 257 0.52 12.16 -0.75
N ILE A 258 0.61 10.91 -0.28
CA ILE A 258 1.56 10.52 0.76
C ILE A 258 2.74 9.81 0.09
N THR A 259 3.95 10.35 0.19
CA THR A 259 5.16 9.62 -0.21
C THR A 259 5.70 8.79 0.95
N THR A 260 6.20 7.59 0.63
CA THR A 260 6.89 6.69 1.56
C THR A 260 8.41 6.74 1.38
N GLY A 261 8.89 7.66 0.53
CA GLY A 261 10.30 7.92 0.30
C GLY A 261 10.72 7.86 -1.17
N SER A 262 11.98 8.19 -1.38
CA SER A 262 12.64 8.19 -2.68
C SER A 262 12.92 6.77 -3.19
N LEU A 263 12.71 6.58 -4.49
CA LEU A 263 13.16 5.42 -5.25
C LEU A 263 14.52 5.67 -5.94
N GLY A 264 15.06 6.89 -5.83
CA GLY A 264 16.26 7.38 -6.49
C GLY A 264 15.96 7.98 -7.87
N GLU A 265 17.03 8.35 -8.57
CA GLU A 265 16.94 8.87 -9.92
C GLU A 265 16.42 7.80 -10.90
N ILE A 266 15.36 8.12 -11.64
CA ILE A 266 14.71 7.24 -12.61
C ILE A 266 14.84 7.85 -13.99
N GLN A 267 15.31 7.04 -14.94
CA GLN A 267 15.24 7.38 -16.35
C GLN A 267 13.84 7.16 -16.91
N HIS A 268 13.34 8.15 -17.64
CA HIS A 268 12.00 8.09 -18.23
C HIS A 268 11.92 8.88 -19.54
N ASP A 269 10.96 8.49 -20.39
CA ASP A 269 10.60 9.23 -21.61
C ASP A 269 9.28 9.97 -21.35
N ALA A 270 9.36 11.24 -20.95
CA ALA A 270 8.21 12.08 -20.56
C ALA A 270 7.26 11.39 -19.54
N GLY A 271 7.83 10.97 -18.41
CA GLY A 271 7.13 10.25 -17.34
C GLY A 271 6.92 8.75 -17.59
N LYS A 272 7.24 8.23 -18.78
CA LYS A 272 7.14 6.79 -19.07
C LYS A 272 8.43 6.07 -18.70
N ILE A 273 8.31 5.07 -17.83
CA ILE A 273 9.42 4.21 -17.41
C ILE A 273 9.32 2.89 -18.20
N ASP A 274 10.47 2.35 -18.63
CA ASP A 274 10.49 1.05 -19.30
C ASP A 274 9.99 -0.09 -18.39
N TYR A 275 9.55 -1.18 -19.01
CA TYR A 275 8.91 -2.29 -18.29
C TYR A 275 9.81 -2.94 -17.23
N MET A 276 11.11 -3.08 -17.50
CA MET A 276 12.03 -3.75 -16.59
C MET A 276 12.33 -2.88 -15.38
N SER A 277 12.63 -1.60 -15.60
CA SER A 277 12.83 -0.62 -14.53
C SER A 277 11.56 -0.46 -13.69
N MET A 278 10.39 -0.37 -14.33
CA MET A 278 9.10 -0.31 -13.63
C MET A 278 8.88 -1.51 -12.71
N ASN A 279 9.19 -2.74 -13.14
CA ASN A 279 9.05 -3.92 -12.27
C ASN A 279 10.01 -3.88 -11.09
N TYR A 280 11.27 -3.50 -11.31
CA TYR A 280 12.26 -3.34 -10.24
C TYR A 280 11.80 -2.30 -9.20
N LEU A 281 11.33 -1.14 -9.68
CA LEU A 281 10.81 -0.07 -8.84
C LEU A 281 9.56 -0.52 -8.06
N LYS A 282 8.69 -1.34 -8.66
CA LYS A 282 7.52 -1.90 -7.97
C LYS A 282 7.92 -2.79 -6.80
N VAL A 283 8.95 -3.62 -6.97
CA VAL A 283 9.49 -4.44 -5.88
C VAL A 283 10.06 -3.56 -4.78
N LYS A 284 10.84 -2.53 -5.13
CA LYS A 284 11.41 -1.58 -4.16
C LYS A 284 10.31 -0.83 -3.38
N CYS A 285 9.30 -0.31 -4.09
CA CYS A 285 8.17 0.40 -3.49
C CYS A 285 7.32 -0.54 -2.61
N ALA A 286 7.14 -1.81 -3.00
CA ALA A 286 6.50 -2.83 -2.18
C ALA A 286 7.28 -3.14 -0.88
N ASP A 287 8.61 -3.25 -0.96
CA ASP A 287 9.44 -3.47 0.22
C ASP A 287 9.38 -2.27 1.18
N MET A 288 9.33 -1.04 0.64
CA MET A 288 9.14 0.19 1.43
C MET A 288 7.78 0.24 2.12
N THR A 289 6.67 -0.02 1.39
CA THR A 289 5.33 0.00 1.99
C THR A 289 5.14 -1.12 3.00
N THR A 290 5.75 -2.30 2.79
CA THR A 290 5.75 -3.39 3.77
C THR A 290 6.43 -2.98 5.09
N ALA A 291 7.55 -2.26 5.03
CA ALA A 291 8.25 -1.82 6.23
C ALA A 291 7.44 -0.81 7.07
N LEU A 292 6.49 -0.09 6.44
CA LEU A 292 5.61 0.87 7.12
C LEU A 292 4.39 0.21 7.77
N GLY A 293 4.00 -0.99 7.31
CA GLY A 293 2.81 -1.70 7.80
C GLY A 293 1.49 -1.08 7.31
N ARG A 294 0.41 -1.33 8.06
CA ARG A 294 -0.91 -0.78 7.74
C ARG A 294 -0.94 0.73 7.96
N PRO A 295 -1.67 1.49 7.12
CA PRO A 295 -2.50 1.07 5.98
C PRO A 295 -1.76 0.86 4.65
N PHE A 296 -0.46 1.13 4.56
CA PHE A 296 0.29 1.10 3.29
C PHE A 296 0.36 -0.30 2.66
N THR A 297 0.34 -1.34 3.48
CA THR A 297 0.37 -2.76 3.05
C THR A 297 -0.90 -3.25 2.35
N TYR A 298 -2.03 -2.52 2.42
CA TYR A 298 -3.30 -2.98 1.83
C TYR A 298 -3.26 -3.06 0.30
N HIS A 299 -2.56 -2.13 -0.34
CA HIS A 299 -2.57 -2.00 -1.80
C HIS A 299 -1.23 -2.35 -2.45
N MET A 300 -0.14 -2.36 -1.68
CA MET A 300 1.18 -2.70 -2.18
C MET A 300 2.05 -3.26 -1.06
N GLY A 301 2.88 -4.25 -1.38
CA GLY A 301 3.77 -4.90 -0.42
C GLY A 301 3.79 -6.41 -0.53
N VAL A 302 4.56 -7.04 0.34
CA VAL A 302 4.44 -8.46 0.68
C VAL A 302 3.71 -8.55 2.01
N SER A 303 2.38 -8.63 1.99
CA SER A 303 1.57 -8.75 3.21
C SER A 303 0.29 -9.54 2.96
N THR A 304 -0.22 -10.17 4.02
CA THR A 304 -1.56 -10.75 4.06
C THR A 304 -2.66 -9.69 3.96
N ASP A 305 -2.31 -8.41 4.14
CA ASP A 305 -3.23 -7.27 4.05
C ASP A 305 -3.82 -7.05 2.64
N GLN A 306 -3.26 -7.72 1.62
CA GLN A 306 -3.82 -7.73 0.27
C GLN A 306 -4.98 -8.73 0.10
N LEU A 307 -5.39 -9.40 1.17
CA LEU A 307 -6.56 -10.28 1.17
C LEU A 307 -7.82 -9.47 0.84
N ILE A 308 -8.55 -9.90 -0.19
CA ILE A 308 -9.81 -9.27 -0.61
C ILE A 308 -11.03 -10.10 -0.22
N SER A 309 -10.88 -11.43 -0.10
CA SER A 309 -11.95 -12.32 0.35
C SER A 309 -11.39 -13.66 0.81
N PHE A 310 -12.16 -14.37 1.60
CA PHE A 310 -11.89 -15.76 1.94
C PHE A 310 -13.19 -16.58 1.98
N ARG A 311 -13.05 -17.90 1.90
CA ARG A 311 -14.16 -18.86 2.08
C ARG A 311 -13.67 -20.08 2.83
N PHE A 312 -14.38 -20.47 3.90
CA PHE A 312 -14.19 -21.74 4.58
C PHE A 312 -15.15 -22.80 4.00
N PHE A 313 -14.78 -24.08 4.08
CA PHE A 313 -15.53 -25.22 3.57
C PHE A 313 -15.98 -26.16 4.69
#